data_AF-A0AAP0I6J4-F1
#
_entry.id   AF-A0AAP0I6J4-F1
#
_cell.length_a   1.000
_cell.length_b   1.000
_cell.length_c   1.000
_cell.angle_alpha   90.00
_cell.angle_beta   90.00
_cell.angle_gamma   90.00
#
_symmetry.space_group_name_H-M   'P 1'
#
loop_
_entity.id
_entity.type
_entity.pdbx_description
1 polymer ?
#
loop_
_entity_poly.entity_id
_entity_poly.type
_entity_poly.pdbx_seq_one_letter_code
_entity_poly.pdbx_strand_id
1 'polypeptide(L)' 'MTMMAASAPSKCFLVTGPPGIGKTTLVMKVLDTLSSTNPNLKIHGFYSSEVREGSERVGFEVVTVDGKKGSLASSTISS' A
#
# COMPACT_ATOMS: atom_id res chain seq x y z
N MET A 1 -17.91 -12.14 28.44
CA MET A 1 -16.83 -13.10 28.13
C MET A 1 -16.82 -13.30 26.62
N THR A 2 -16.11 -12.44 25.89
CA THR A 2 -16.04 -12.52 24.42
C THR A 2 -14.88 -13.41 24.05
N MET A 3 -15.17 -14.55 23.43
CA MET A 3 -14.19 -15.48 22.90
C MET A 3 -13.37 -14.78 21.80
N MET A 4 -12.06 -14.64 21.99
CA MET A 4 -11.13 -14.40 20.89
C MET A 4 -10.92 -15.73 20.18
N ALA A 5 -11.47 -15.88 18.97
CA ALA A 5 -11.12 -16.99 18.10
C ALA A 5 -9.64 -16.85 17.70
N ALA A 6 -8.87 -17.93 17.84
CA ALA A 6 -7.50 -17.97 17.34
C ALA A 6 -7.51 -17.86 15.79
N SER A 7 -6.78 -16.90 15.25
CA SER A 7 -6.64 -16.70 13.80
C SER A 7 -5.95 -17.91 13.18
N ALA A 8 -6.60 -18.55 12.20
CA ALA A 8 -5.95 -19.50 11.31
C ALA A 8 -4.71 -18.85 10.63
N PRO A 9 -3.70 -19.63 10.19
CA PRO A 9 -2.53 -19.07 9.52
C PRO A 9 -2.95 -18.31 8.27
N SER A 10 -2.63 -17.02 8.24
CA SER A 10 -2.88 -16.16 7.09
C SER A 10 -2.01 -16.59 5.92
N LYS A 11 -2.60 -16.73 4.73
CA LYS A 11 -1.82 -16.95 3.50
C LYS A 11 -1.07 -15.67 3.15
N CYS A 12 0.23 -15.78 2.93
CA CYS A 12 1.07 -14.68 2.45
C CYS A 12 1.23 -14.79 0.94
N PHE A 13 0.99 -13.68 0.23
CA PHE A 13 1.17 -13.59 -1.21
C PHE A 13 2.28 -12.58 -1.51
N LEU A 14 3.23 -12.97 -2.36
CA LEU A 14 4.29 -12.10 -2.84
C LEU A 14 4.15 -11.89 -4.35
N VAL A 15 4.05 -10.63 -4.77
CA VAL A 15 3.99 -10.25 -6.18
C VAL A 15 5.37 -9.73 -6.61
N THR A 16 5.99 -10.39 -7.58
CA THR A 16 7.33 -10.06 -8.07
C THR A 16 7.31 -9.69 -9.55
N GLY A 17 8.40 -9.10 -10.05
CA GLY A 17 8.55 -8.75 -11.46
C GLY A 17 9.37 -7.47 -11.67
N PRO A 18 9.74 -7.13 -12.92
CA PRO A 18 10.55 -5.96 -13.25
C PRO A 18 9.97 -4.64 -12.72
N PRO A 19 10.80 -3.60 -12.49
CA PRO A 19 10.31 -2.25 -12.20
C PRO A 19 9.37 -1.74 -13.31
N GLY A 20 8.34 -0.97 -12.95
CA GLY A 20 7.40 -0.41 -13.93
C GLY A 20 6.35 -1.38 -14.50
N ILE A 21 6.39 -2.68 -14.19
CA ILE A 21 5.44 -3.68 -14.73
C ILE A 21 4.00 -3.56 -14.18
N GLY A 22 3.73 -2.61 -13.27
CA GLY A 22 2.38 -2.39 -12.72
C GLY A 22 2.03 -3.19 -11.47
N LYS A 23 3.01 -3.68 -10.69
CA LYS A 23 2.76 -4.42 -9.43
C LYS A 23 1.88 -3.63 -8.44
N THR A 24 2.22 -2.36 -8.20
CA THR A 24 1.42 -1.49 -7.34
C THR A 24 0.01 -1.33 -7.91
N THR A 25 -0.11 -1.10 -9.22
CA THR A 25 -1.41 -1.00 -9.90
C THR A 25 -2.26 -2.25 -9.74
N LEU A 26 -1.66 -3.45 -9.82
CA LEU A 26 -2.36 -4.72 -9.57
C LEU A 26 -2.91 -4.77 -8.14
N VAL A 27 -2.07 -4.47 -7.14
CA VAL A 27 -2.48 -4.47 -5.72
C VAL A 27 -3.63 -3.50 -5.49
N MET A 28 -3.57 -2.29 -6.05
CA MET A 28 -4.65 -1.29 -5.91
C MET A 28 -5.96 -1.78 -6.52
N LYS A 29 -5.95 -2.38 -7.72
CA LYS A 29 -7.16 -2.96 -8.33
C LYS A 29 -7.77 -4.08 -7.49
N VAL A 30 -6.94 -4.92 -6.87
CA VAL A 30 -7.41 -5.96 -5.96
C VAL A 30 -8.06 -5.35 -4.72
N LEU A 31 -7.45 -4.32 -4.13
CA LEU A 31 -8.02 -3.59 -2.99
C LEU A 31 -9.37 -2.97 -3.32
N ASP A 32 -9.49 -2.31 -4.47
CA ASP A 32 -10.74 -1.70 -4.94
C ASP A 32 -11.84 -2.77 -5.11
N THR A 33 -11.50 -3.89 -5.75
CA THR A 33 -12.43 -5.00 -5.97
C THR A 33 -12.88 -5.63 -4.66
N LEU A 34 -11.96 -5.83 -3.70
CA LEU A 34 -12.29 -6.39 -2.39
C LEU A 34 -13.19 -5.44 -1.59
N SER A 35 -12.91 -4.14 -1.65
CA SER A 35 -13.70 -3.11 -0.98
C SER A 35 -15.12 -3.02 -1.56
N SER A 36 -15.27 -3.11 -2.89
CA SER A 36 -16.58 -3.05 -3.55
C SER A 36 -17.42 -4.31 -3.35
N THR A 37 -16.78 -5.48 -3.28
CA THR A 37 -17.48 -6.77 -3.12
C THR A 37 -17.74 -7.15 -1.67
N ASN A 38 -17.00 -6.59 -0.71
CA ASN A 38 -17.11 -6.91 0.72
C ASN A 38 -17.16 -5.64 1.58
N PRO A 39 -18.33 -4.97 1.72
CA PRO A 39 -18.44 -3.68 2.41
C PRO A 39 -18.00 -3.67 3.88
N ASN A 40 -18.05 -4.84 4.54
CA ASN A 40 -17.67 -4.99 5.95
C ASN A 40 -16.20 -5.42 6.14
N LEU A 41 -15.47 -5.65 5.05
CA LEU A 41 -14.06 -6.03 5.12
C LEU A 41 -13.21 -4.80 5.43
N LYS A 42 -12.55 -4.83 6.60
CA LYS A 42 -11.57 -3.81 6.96
C LYS A 42 -10.22 -4.15 6.35
N ILE A 43 -9.75 -3.31 5.44
CA ILE A 43 -8.45 -3.48 4.80
C ILE A 43 -7.49 -2.44 5.39
N HIS A 44 -6.31 -2.91 5.81
CA HIS A 44 -5.25 -2.09 6.38
C HIS A 44 -3.93 -2.37 5.66
N GLY A 45 -3.09 -1.35 5.57
CA GLY A 45 -1.78 -1.45 4.93
C GLY A 45 -1.38 -0.14 4.31
N PHE A 46 -0.27 -0.18 3.59
CA PHE A 46 0.28 0.96 2.88
C PHE A 46 1.00 0.49 1.61
N TYR A 47 1.17 1.43 0.69
CA TYR A 47 2.07 1.30 -0.46
C TYR A 47 3.00 2.50 -0.48
N SER A 48 4.14 2.37 -1.16
CA SER A 48 5.02 3.50 -1.43
C SER A 48 4.68 4.13 -2.78
N SER A 49 4.64 5.45 -2.81
CA SER A 49 4.57 6.24 -4.04
C SER A 49 5.90 6.93 -4.26
N GLU A 50 6.33 7.00 -5.51
CA GLU A 50 7.52 7.74 -5.91
C GLU A 50 7.20 9.24 -5.99
N VAL A 51 8.04 10.08 -5.39
CA VAL A 51 7.95 11.55 -5.51
C VAL A 51 9.01 12.02 -6.48
N ARG A 52 8.58 12.76 -7.52
CA ARG A 52 9.45 13.27 -8.57
C ARG A 52 9.23 14.77 -8.77
N GLU A 53 10.32 15.51 -8.91
CA GLU A 53 10.32 16.90 -9.37
C GLU A 53 10.93 16.95 -10.76
N GLY A 54 10.14 17.33 -11.77
CA GLY A 54 10.55 17.21 -13.16
C GLY A 54 10.91 15.78 -13.55
N SER A 55 12.13 15.56 -14.03
CA SER A 55 12.64 14.24 -14.42
C SER A 55 13.33 13.48 -13.28
N GLU A 56 13.57 14.10 -12.13
CA GLU A 56 14.37 13.53 -11.05
C GLU A 56 13.50 12.94 -9.94
N ARG A 57 13.92 11.79 -9.38
CA ARG A 57 13.29 11.21 -8.20
C ARG A 57 13.86 11.87 -6.96
N VAL A 58 13.02 12.58 -6.24
CA VAL A 58 13.40 13.33 -5.02
C VAL A 58 13.01 12.62 -3.73
N GLY A 59 12.18 11.58 -3.79
CA GLY A 59 11.79 10.86 -2.58
C GLY A 59 10.75 9.78 -2.77
N PHE A 60 10.21 9.35 -1.62
CA PHE A 60 9.13 8.39 -1.51
C PHE A 60 8.15 8.83 -0.43
N GLU A 61 6.87 8.61 -0.69
CA GLU A 61 5.80 8.76 0.29
C GLU A 61 5.24 7.39 0.65
N VAL A 62 4.88 7.21 1.92
CA VAL A 62 3.95 6.16 2.34
C VAL A 62 2.54 6.67 2.09
N VAL A 63 1.72 5.87 1.43
CA VAL A 63 0.29 6.11 1.30
C VAL A 63 -0.46 4.93 1.90
N THR A 64 -1.26 5.19 2.91
CA THR A 64 -2.10 4.15 3.53
C THR A 64 -3.32 3.87 2.66
N VAL A 65 -3.92 2.70 2.84
CA VAL A 65 -5.15 2.32 2.10
C VAL A 65 -6.32 3.26 2.41
N ASP A 66 -6.34 3.89 3.59
CA ASP A 66 -7.31 4.95 3.97
C ASP A 66 -6.92 6.36 3.47
N GLY A 67 -5.90 6.47 2.60
CA GLY A 67 -5.56 7.70 1.88
C GLY A 67 -4.67 8.68 2.65
N LYS A 68 -4.22 8.35 3.87
CA LYS A 68 -3.25 9.18 4.60
C LYS A 68 -1.88 9.06 3.93
N LYS A 69 -1.15 10.18 3.89
CA LYS A 69 0.18 10.26 3.29
C LYS A 69 1.21 10.72 4.31
N GLY A 70 2.44 10.27 4.15
CA GLY A 70 3.59 10.73 4.93
C GLY A 70 4.89 10.51 4.17
N SER A 71 5.87 11.39 4.39
CA SER A 71 7.21 11.23 3.81
C SER A 71 7.88 9.97 4.35
N LEU A 72 8.39 9.13 3.46
CA LEU A 72 9.18 7.93 3.80
C LEU A 72 10.67 8.21 3.70
N ALA A 73 11.09 8.89 2.63
CA ALA A 73 12.47 9.25 2.37
C ALA A 73 12.51 10.43 1.40
N SER A 74 13.47 11.34 1.58
CA SER A 74 13.69 12.49 0.71
C SER A 74 15.19 12.67 0.48
N SER A 75 15.58 13.06 -0.74
CA SER A 75 16.95 13.50 -1.06
C SER A 75 17.27 14.88 -0.50
N THR A 76 16.24 15.63 -0.11
CA THR A 76 16.34 16.97 0.45
C THR A 76 15.85 16.93 1.89
N ILE A 77 16.65 17.43 2.82
CA ILE A 77 16.19 17.68 4.19
C ILE A 77 15.26 18.90 4.11
N SER A 78 13.95 18.69 4.11
CA SER A 78 13.01 19.80 4.31
C SER A 78 12.93 20.10 5.81
N SER A 79 13.27 21.33 6.18
CA SER A 79 13.19 21.89 7.53
C SER A 79 11.80 21.78 8.15
#